data_AF-A0A2T2YKX4-F1
#
_entry.id   AF-A0A2T2YKX4-F1
#
_cell.length_a   1.000
_cell.length_b   1.000
_cell.length_c   1.000
_cell.angle_alpha   90.00
_cell.angle_beta   90.00
_cell.angle_gamma   90.00
#
_symmetry.space_group_name_H-M   'P 1'
#
loop_
_entity.id
_entity.type
_entity.pdbx_description
1 polymer ?
#
loop_
_entity_poly.entity_id
_entity_poly.type
_entity_poly.pdbx_seq_one_letter_code
_entity_poly.pdbx_strand_id
1 'polypeptide(L)'
;MGIGLSNTSYHIYYKNPTTESAFIAGAVASGYFTPLALNLGYQANNRISLQFGLAYGGSKNHGFLADVYGVDYNFYSKTRVVAISITTRFIVLNAYKRFPIYATVSIMPAWGKTTLRSVENCNTVITTKSAQDAGMNLFATAGVGFNYKIWRRFTGYAEVLLVKSNLTGENSRYYDWRGESPQYIQVISSLAFGFNYNFR
;
A
#
# COMPACT_ATOMS: atom_id res chain seq x y z
N MET A 1 -3.05 20.18 -7.80
CA MET A 1 -3.14 18.74 -8.17
C MET A 1 -1.79 18.10 -7.93
N GLY A 2 -1.74 16.83 -7.60
CA GLY A 2 -0.48 16.13 -7.44
C GLY A 2 -0.59 14.64 -7.76
N ILE A 3 0.55 14.04 -8.06
CA ILE A 3 0.70 12.60 -8.24
C ILE A 3 1.73 12.13 -7.22
N GLY A 4 1.38 11.08 -6.49
CA GLY A 4 2.19 10.49 -5.44
C GLY A 4 2.42 9.01 -5.67
N LEU A 5 3.67 8.60 -5.53
CA LEU A 5 4.13 7.22 -5.49
C LEU A 5 4.61 6.92 -4.07
N SER A 6 4.21 5.79 -3.52
CA SER A 6 4.73 5.30 -2.25
C SER A 6 5.30 3.91 -2.46
N ASN A 7 6.39 3.59 -1.77
CA ASN A 7 6.92 2.22 -1.68
C ASN A 7 6.27 1.44 -0.52
N THR A 8 5.37 2.08 0.22
CA THR A 8 4.70 1.46 1.36
C THR A 8 3.62 0.51 0.88
N SER A 9 3.85 -0.78 1.17
CA SER A 9 2.85 -1.84 0.97
C SER A 9 1.83 -1.83 2.10
N TYR A 10 0.58 -2.13 1.78
CA TYR A 10 -0.55 -2.28 2.69
C TYR A 10 -1.16 -3.68 2.48
N HIS A 11 -1.85 -4.20 3.49
CA HIS A 11 -2.47 -5.52 3.44
C HIS A 11 -3.96 -5.44 3.80
N ILE A 12 -4.81 -5.92 2.89
CA ILE A 12 -6.24 -6.08 3.13
C ILE A 12 -6.46 -7.45 3.76
N TYR A 13 -7.01 -7.44 4.97
CA TYR A 13 -7.36 -8.63 5.72
C TYR A 13 -8.83 -8.94 5.48
N TYR A 14 -9.08 -10.02 4.73
CA TYR A 14 -10.43 -10.45 4.40
C TYR A 14 -11.07 -11.17 5.59
N LYS A 15 -12.35 -10.89 5.87
CA LYS A 15 -13.12 -11.63 6.87
C LYS A 15 -13.57 -12.95 6.26
N ASN A 16 -13.31 -14.06 6.96
CA ASN A 16 -13.64 -15.43 6.51
C ASN A 16 -13.09 -15.74 5.10
N PRO A 17 -11.76 -15.73 4.92
CA PRO A 17 -11.15 -15.92 3.61
C PRO A 17 -11.47 -17.31 3.06
N THR A 18 -12.20 -17.33 1.93
CA THR A 18 -12.45 -18.56 1.17
C THR A 18 -11.17 -19.06 0.51
N THR A 19 -10.21 -18.17 0.25
CA THR A 19 -8.90 -18.55 -0.29
C THR A 19 -8.04 -19.34 0.70
N GLU A 20 -8.06 -19.02 2.00
CA GLU A 20 -7.26 -19.77 2.98
C GLU A 20 -7.85 -21.15 3.30
N SER A 21 -9.16 -21.32 3.13
CA SER A 21 -9.86 -22.59 3.33
C SER A 21 -9.88 -23.47 2.07
N ALA A 22 -9.82 -22.87 0.87
CA ALA A 22 -9.77 -23.60 -0.40
C ALA A 22 -8.36 -24.07 -0.80
N PHE A 23 -7.32 -23.55 -0.16
CA PHE A 23 -5.91 -23.78 -0.52
C PHE A 23 -5.05 -23.98 0.73
N ILE A 24 -3.78 -24.39 0.54
CA ILE A 24 -2.82 -24.46 1.64
C ILE A 24 -2.58 -23.03 2.16
N ALA A 25 -2.99 -22.76 3.40
CA ALA A 25 -2.85 -21.45 4.04
C ALA A 25 -1.38 -20.99 4.00
N GLY A 26 -1.14 -19.76 3.55
CA GLY A 26 0.20 -19.19 3.44
C GLY A 26 1.02 -19.64 2.22
N ALA A 27 0.50 -20.49 1.33
CA ALA A 27 1.25 -20.96 0.16
C ALA A 27 1.60 -19.84 -0.85
N VAL A 28 0.87 -18.74 -0.85
CA VAL A 28 1.19 -17.56 -1.66
C VAL A 28 0.72 -16.28 -0.97
N ALA A 29 1.54 -15.24 -1.01
CA ALA A 29 1.18 -13.92 -0.48
C ALA A 29 -0.04 -13.34 -1.22
N SER A 30 -1.00 -12.80 -0.47
CA SER A 30 -2.27 -12.30 -1.00
C SER A 30 -2.72 -11.05 -0.25
N GLY A 31 -3.65 -10.26 -0.80
CA GLY A 31 -4.20 -9.09 -0.12
C GLY A 31 -3.29 -7.86 -0.07
N TYR A 32 -2.02 -7.97 -0.49
CA TYR A 32 -1.08 -6.85 -0.50
C TYR A 32 -1.32 -5.88 -1.67
N PHE A 33 -1.07 -4.59 -1.43
CA PHE A 33 -1.08 -3.57 -2.46
C PHE A 33 -0.16 -2.39 -2.10
N THR A 34 0.43 -1.80 -3.13
CA THR A 34 1.16 -0.53 -3.03
C THR A 34 0.41 0.52 -3.84
N PRO A 35 -0.15 1.57 -3.21
CA PRO A 35 -1.02 2.53 -3.90
C PRO A 35 -0.22 3.55 -4.73
N LEU A 36 -0.67 3.79 -5.95
CA LEU A 36 -0.38 4.99 -6.73
C LEU A 36 -1.53 5.98 -6.55
N ALA A 37 -1.26 7.19 -6.10
CA ALA A 37 -2.29 8.16 -5.72
C ALA A 37 -2.30 9.42 -6.61
N LEU A 38 -3.50 9.86 -6.97
CA LEU A 38 -3.80 11.18 -7.52
C LEU A 38 -4.43 12.05 -6.44
N ASN A 39 -3.84 13.22 -6.17
CA ASN A 39 -4.20 14.06 -5.03
C ASN A 39 -4.70 15.45 -5.48
N LEU A 40 -5.76 15.90 -4.82
CA LEU A 40 -6.27 17.26 -4.86
C LEU A 40 -6.00 17.94 -3.52
N GLY A 41 -5.22 19.02 -3.54
CA GLY A 41 -4.80 19.73 -2.34
C GLY A 41 -5.51 21.06 -2.17
N TYR A 42 -5.90 21.37 -0.95
CA TYR A 42 -6.40 22.66 -0.51
C TYR A 42 -5.50 23.20 0.60
N GLN A 43 -5.03 24.44 0.43
CA GLN A 43 -4.25 25.12 1.46
C GLN A 43 -5.20 25.86 2.40
N ALA A 44 -5.40 25.33 3.61
CA ALA A 44 -6.28 25.94 4.60
C ALA A 44 -5.66 27.22 5.18
N ASN A 45 -4.35 27.21 5.43
CA ASN A 45 -3.58 28.38 5.83
C ASN A 45 -2.09 28.23 5.46
N ASN A 46 -1.25 29.13 5.96
CA ASN A 46 0.19 29.15 5.66
C ASN A 46 0.96 27.90 6.14
N ARG A 47 0.41 27.11 7.07
CA ARG A 47 1.05 25.92 7.64
C ARG A 47 0.28 24.62 7.43
N ILE A 48 -1.03 24.70 7.20
CA ILE A 48 -1.93 23.56 7.11
C ILE A 48 -2.43 23.42 5.69
N SER A 49 -2.31 22.23 5.15
CA SER A 49 -2.96 21.84 3.90
C SER A 49 -3.67 20.50 4.06
N LEU A 50 -4.78 20.37 3.35
CA LEU A 50 -5.56 19.14 3.25
C LEU A 50 -5.38 18.58 1.85
N GLN A 51 -5.31 17.28 1.73
CA GLN A 51 -5.24 16.58 0.46
C GLN A 51 -6.26 15.45 0.44
N PHE A 52 -7.05 15.41 -0.63
CA PHE A 52 -7.93 14.31 -0.95
C PHE A 52 -7.30 13.51 -2.08
N GLY A 53 -7.11 12.21 -1.87
CA GLY A 53 -6.46 11.32 -2.81
C GLY A 53 -7.39 10.21 -3.30
N LEU A 54 -7.31 9.90 -4.59
CA LEU A 54 -7.81 8.65 -5.14
C LEU A 54 -6.61 7.80 -5.54
N ALA A 55 -6.54 6.58 -5.04
CA ALA A 55 -5.43 5.68 -5.27
C ALA A 55 -5.88 4.33 -5.82
N TYR A 56 -5.01 3.74 -6.63
CA TYR A 56 -5.16 2.39 -7.14
C TYR A 56 -3.85 1.63 -6.95
N GLY A 57 -3.96 0.36 -6.56
CA GLY A 57 -2.81 -0.50 -6.33
C GLY A 57 -3.18 -1.98 -6.43
N GLY A 58 -2.17 -2.82 -6.35
CA GLY A 58 -2.38 -4.26 -6.35
C GLY A 58 -1.07 -5.02 -6.30
N SER A 59 -1.19 -6.34 -6.31
CA SER A 59 -0.06 -7.27 -6.34
C SER A 59 -0.39 -8.48 -7.20
N LYS A 60 0.65 -9.13 -7.69
CA LYS A 60 0.58 -10.46 -8.31
C LYS A 60 1.69 -11.29 -7.69
N ASN A 61 1.34 -12.46 -7.18
CA ASN A 61 2.29 -13.39 -6.59
C ASN A 61 2.10 -14.78 -7.19
N HIS A 62 3.19 -15.54 -7.22
CA HIS A 62 3.21 -16.92 -7.65
C HIS A 62 3.97 -17.74 -6.62
N GLY A 63 3.46 -18.91 -6.30
CA GLY A 63 4.10 -19.89 -5.43
C GLY A 63 4.07 -21.26 -6.09
N PHE A 64 5.07 -22.07 -5.78
CA PHE A 64 5.18 -23.43 -6.28
C PHE A 64 5.56 -24.36 -5.13
N LEU A 65 4.84 -25.47 -5.00
CA LEU A 65 5.17 -26.56 -4.09
C LEU A 65 5.28 -27.84 -4.91
N ALA A 66 6.46 -28.44 -4.93
CA ALA A 66 6.71 -29.71 -5.61
C ALA A 66 6.42 -30.89 -4.69
N ASP A 67 5.91 -31.97 -5.27
CA ASP A 67 5.83 -33.30 -4.66
C ASP A 67 5.17 -33.33 -3.26
N VAL A 68 4.10 -32.55 -3.07
CA VAL A 68 3.30 -32.64 -1.85
C VAL A 68 2.32 -33.80 -2.01
N TYR A 69 2.71 -34.96 -1.48
CA TYR A 69 2.00 -36.23 -1.66
C TYR A 69 1.87 -36.67 -3.13
N GLY A 70 2.92 -36.47 -3.94
CA GLY A 70 2.91 -36.82 -5.37
C GLY A 70 2.12 -35.84 -6.25
N VAL A 71 1.86 -34.62 -5.74
CA VAL A 71 1.14 -33.56 -6.46
C VAL A 71 1.98 -32.29 -6.47
N ASP A 72 2.13 -31.73 -7.67
CA ASP A 72 2.74 -30.41 -7.86
C ASP A 72 1.66 -29.33 -7.82
N TYR A 73 1.86 -28.31 -6.98
CA TYR A 73 0.93 -27.20 -6.83
C TYR A 73 1.52 -25.90 -7.36
N ASN A 74 0.82 -25.27 -8.29
CA ASN A 74 1.10 -23.92 -8.76
C ASN A 74 0.04 -22.96 -8.27
N PHE A 75 0.42 -22.05 -7.37
CA PHE A 75 -0.46 -21.03 -6.82
C PHE A 75 -0.24 -19.69 -7.52
N TYR A 76 -1.33 -19.00 -7.84
CA TYR A 76 -1.34 -17.66 -8.40
C TYR A 76 -2.29 -16.79 -7.60
N SER A 77 -1.80 -15.65 -7.14
CA SER A 77 -2.57 -14.66 -6.38
C SER A 77 -2.55 -13.34 -7.12
N LYS A 78 -3.71 -12.68 -7.21
CA LYS A 78 -3.85 -11.37 -7.83
C LYS A 78 -4.77 -10.49 -6.98
N THR A 79 -4.19 -9.42 -6.45
CA THR A 79 -4.90 -8.43 -5.64
C THR A 79 -5.08 -7.13 -6.43
N ARG A 80 -6.26 -6.52 -6.34
CA ARG A 80 -6.56 -5.18 -6.87
C ARG A 80 -7.28 -4.36 -5.82
N VAL A 81 -6.87 -3.12 -5.64
CA VAL A 81 -7.35 -2.24 -4.58
C VAL A 81 -7.58 -0.84 -5.11
N VAL A 82 -8.71 -0.26 -4.73
CA VAL A 82 -9.00 1.17 -4.85
C VAL A 82 -9.03 1.73 -3.44
N ALA A 83 -8.40 2.88 -3.24
CA ALA A 83 -8.38 3.55 -1.95
C ALA A 83 -8.67 5.04 -2.10
N ILE A 84 -9.30 5.61 -1.09
CA ILE A 84 -9.52 7.04 -0.98
C ILE A 84 -8.74 7.50 0.24
N SER A 85 -7.89 8.52 0.11
CA SER A 85 -7.11 9.04 1.22
C SER A 85 -7.50 10.47 1.56
N ILE A 86 -7.51 10.79 2.84
CA ILE A 86 -7.58 12.15 3.35
C ILE A 86 -6.31 12.38 4.15
N THR A 87 -5.45 13.28 3.67
CA THR A 87 -4.15 13.57 4.26
C THR A 87 -4.09 15.03 4.71
N THR A 88 -3.78 15.24 5.97
CA THR A 88 -3.45 16.56 6.51
C THR A 88 -1.94 16.70 6.55
N ARG A 89 -1.42 17.83 6.04
CA ARG A 89 -0.01 18.20 6.17
C ARG A 89 0.12 19.46 7.02
N PHE A 90 1.04 19.42 7.98
CA PHE A 90 1.35 20.53 8.88
C PHE A 90 2.83 20.90 8.74
N ILE A 91 3.14 22.13 8.34
CA ILE A 91 4.51 22.64 8.27
C ILE A 91 5.02 22.87 9.69
N VAL A 92 5.93 22.00 10.14
CA VAL A 92 6.54 22.05 11.46
C VAL A 92 7.67 23.08 11.48
N LEU A 93 8.50 23.08 10.43
CA LEU A 93 9.64 23.98 10.30
C LEU A 93 9.70 24.52 8.87
N ASN A 94 9.85 25.83 8.73
CA ASN A 94 10.00 26.48 7.44
C ASN A 94 11.41 27.10 7.31
N ALA A 95 12.43 26.25 7.31
CA ALA A 95 13.82 26.69 7.18
C ALA A 95 14.02 27.36 5.81
N TYR A 96 14.47 28.62 5.81
CA TYR A 96 14.82 29.43 4.63
C TYR A 96 13.72 29.57 3.57
N LYS A 97 12.43 29.35 3.90
CA LYS A 97 11.27 29.41 2.97
C LYS A 97 11.34 28.48 1.73
N ARG A 98 12.43 27.71 1.56
CA ARG A 98 12.70 26.86 0.40
C ARG A 98 12.60 25.37 0.71
N PHE A 99 12.74 25.00 1.98
CA PHE A 99 12.68 23.62 2.47
C PHE A 99 11.70 23.50 3.65
N PRO A 100 10.39 23.65 3.43
CA PRO A 100 9.42 23.42 4.48
C PRO A 100 9.40 21.93 4.83
N ILE A 101 9.75 21.63 6.08
CA ILE A 101 9.58 20.33 6.70
C ILE A 101 8.15 20.26 7.24
N TYR A 102 7.46 19.18 6.91
CA TYR A 102 6.08 18.96 7.30
C TYR A 102 5.90 17.61 7.96
N ALA A 103 4.95 17.53 8.88
CA ALA A 103 4.39 16.28 9.37
C ALA A 103 3.11 15.97 8.59
N THR A 104 2.82 14.68 8.42
CA THR A 104 1.61 14.18 7.79
C THR A 104 0.85 13.27 8.71
N VAL A 105 -0.47 13.34 8.59
CA VAL A 105 -1.39 12.33 9.13
C VAL A 105 -2.40 12.02 8.03
N SER A 106 -2.70 10.74 7.81
CA SER A 106 -3.70 10.35 6.85
C SER A 106 -4.60 9.24 7.34
N ILE A 107 -5.82 9.24 6.82
CA ILE A 107 -6.75 8.12 6.87
C ILE A 107 -7.04 7.66 5.45
N MET A 108 -7.11 6.34 5.25
CA MET A 108 -7.28 5.76 3.93
C MET A 108 -8.16 4.51 4.00
N PRO A 109 -9.48 4.63 3.80
CA PRO A 109 -10.30 3.47 3.44
C PRO A 109 -9.84 2.89 2.09
N ALA A 110 -9.69 1.58 2.04
CA ALA A 110 -9.29 0.83 0.86
C ALA A 110 -10.18 -0.39 0.66
N TRP A 111 -10.66 -0.58 -0.56
CA TRP A 111 -11.50 -1.69 -0.99
C TRP A 111 -10.72 -2.56 -1.94
N GLY A 112 -10.62 -3.84 -1.63
CA GLY A 112 -9.82 -4.79 -2.39
C GLY A 112 -10.56 -6.05 -2.78
N LYS A 113 -10.05 -6.66 -3.85
CA LYS A 113 -10.40 -8.01 -4.25
C LYS A 113 -9.13 -8.80 -4.53
N THR A 114 -9.05 -10.00 -3.98
CA THR A 114 -8.00 -10.98 -4.24
C THR A 114 -8.61 -12.18 -4.94
N THR A 115 -8.03 -12.59 -6.06
CA THR A 115 -8.33 -13.87 -6.69
C THR A 115 -7.13 -14.79 -6.50
N LEU A 116 -7.39 -15.98 -5.95
CA LEU A 116 -6.41 -17.05 -5.85
C LEU A 116 -6.79 -18.17 -6.82
N ARG A 117 -5.80 -18.69 -7.53
CA ARG A 117 -5.92 -19.85 -8.42
C ARG A 117 -4.85 -20.86 -8.03
N SER A 118 -5.24 -22.11 -7.84
CA SER A 118 -4.30 -23.23 -7.74
C SER A 118 -4.45 -24.14 -8.95
N VAL A 119 -3.33 -24.61 -9.46
CA VAL A 119 -3.24 -25.65 -10.47
C VAL A 119 -2.49 -26.81 -9.84
N GLU A 120 -3.21 -27.91 -9.65
CA GLU A 120 -2.72 -29.17 -9.07
C GLU A 120 -2.39 -30.10 -10.24
N ASN A 121 -1.16 -30.61 -10.28
CA ASN A 121 -0.72 -31.55 -11.29
C ASN A 121 -0.37 -32.89 -10.62
N CYS A 122 -1.21 -33.89 -10.86
CA CYS A 122 -1.04 -35.26 -10.39
C CYS A 122 -0.68 -36.15 -11.58
N ASN A 123 0.59 -36.14 -12.01
CA ASN A 123 1.09 -36.86 -13.18
C ASN A 123 0.37 -36.51 -14.49
N THR A 124 -0.80 -37.11 -14.74
CA THR A 124 -1.61 -36.99 -15.96
C THR A 124 -2.88 -36.16 -15.77
N VAL A 125 -3.24 -35.81 -14.53
CA VAL A 125 -4.45 -35.05 -14.21
C VAL A 125 -4.10 -33.65 -13.74
N ILE A 126 -4.61 -32.64 -14.45
CA ILE A 126 -4.48 -31.24 -14.08
C ILE A 126 -5.82 -30.74 -13.54
N THR A 127 -5.86 -30.35 -12.26
CA THR A 127 -7.03 -29.74 -11.63
C THR A 127 -6.79 -28.26 -11.40
N THR A 128 -7.73 -27.41 -11.81
CA THR A 128 -7.68 -25.97 -11.50
C THR A 128 -8.78 -25.62 -10.50
N LYS A 129 -8.40 -24.97 -9.40
CA LYS A 129 -9.31 -24.39 -8.41
C LYS A 129 -9.14 -22.88 -8.38
N SER A 130 -10.21 -22.13 -8.15
CA SER A 130 -10.15 -20.68 -7.97
C SER A 130 -11.11 -20.22 -6.87
N ALA A 131 -10.64 -19.31 -6.03
CA ALA A 131 -11.46 -18.63 -5.03
C ALA A 131 -11.21 -17.11 -5.10
N GLN A 132 -12.16 -16.34 -4.61
CA GLN A 132 -12.09 -14.90 -4.61
C GLN A 132 -12.57 -14.35 -3.28
N ASP A 133 -11.76 -13.47 -2.69
CA ASP A 133 -12.11 -12.73 -1.49
C ASP A 133 -12.21 -11.23 -1.82
N ALA A 134 -13.11 -10.54 -1.13
CA ALA A 134 -13.31 -9.10 -1.25
C ALA A 134 -13.50 -8.50 0.14
N GLY A 135 -12.99 -7.29 0.36
CA GLY A 135 -12.96 -6.70 1.68
C GLY A 135 -12.62 -5.22 1.66
N MET A 136 -12.72 -4.63 2.84
CA MET A 136 -12.40 -3.23 3.08
C MET A 136 -11.60 -3.10 4.36
N ASN A 137 -10.52 -2.32 4.30
CA ASN A 137 -9.73 -1.94 5.46
C ASN A 137 -9.62 -0.42 5.56
N LEU A 138 -9.59 0.10 6.78
CA LEU A 138 -9.29 1.50 7.05
C LEU A 138 -7.87 1.62 7.59
N PHE A 139 -7.02 2.36 6.91
CA PHE A 139 -5.64 2.60 7.34
C PHE A 139 -5.49 4.00 7.94
N ALA A 140 -4.66 4.12 8.97
CA ALA A 140 -4.18 5.39 9.49
C ALA A 140 -2.65 5.43 9.39
N THR A 141 -2.11 6.56 8.95
CA THR A 141 -0.66 6.73 8.79
C THR A 141 -0.20 8.08 9.31
N ALA A 142 1.06 8.15 9.72
CA ALA A 142 1.74 9.40 10.04
C ALA A 142 3.20 9.37 9.58
N GLY A 143 3.70 10.52 9.14
CA GLY A 143 5.02 10.64 8.57
C GLY A 143 5.60 12.04 8.66
N VAL A 144 6.82 12.16 8.16
CA VAL A 144 7.51 13.45 8.02
C VAL A 144 8.09 13.55 6.62
N GLY A 145 8.05 14.75 6.05
CA GLY A 145 8.56 14.98 4.73
C GLY A 145 9.06 16.39 4.53
N PHE A 146 9.62 16.63 3.35
CA PHE A 146 10.03 17.96 2.92
C PHE A 146 9.56 18.21 1.50
N ASN A 147 9.24 19.46 1.22
CA ASN A 147 8.94 19.88 -0.15
C ASN A 147 10.18 20.55 -0.77
N TYR A 148 10.37 20.34 -2.07
CA TYR A 148 11.35 21.03 -2.88
C TYR A 148 10.66 21.76 -4.03
N LYS A 149 10.80 23.09 -4.07
CA LYS A 149 10.26 23.90 -5.15
C LYS A 149 11.13 23.73 -6.40
N ILE A 150 10.62 23.00 -7.39
CA ILE A 150 11.31 22.75 -8.68
C ILE A 150 11.10 23.95 -9.61
N TRP A 151 9.86 24.42 -9.74
CA TRP A 151 9.48 25.57 -10.56
C TRP A 151 8.45 26.44 -9.81
N ARG A 152 8.08 27.61 -10.38
CA ARG A 152 6.99 28.47 -9.87
C ARG A 152 5.71 27.69 -9.50
N ARG A 153 5.31 26.73 -10.34
CA ARG A 153 4.10 25.92 -10.16
C ARG A 153 4.35 24.45 -9.81
N PHE A 154 5.60 23.98 -9.85
CA PHE A 154 5.92 22.56 -9.60
C PHE A 154 6.70 22.41 -8.31
N THR A 155 6.23 21.51 -7.45
CA THR A 155 6.87 21.18 -6.17
C THR A 155 6.99 19.67 -6.05
N GLY A 156 8.22 19.19 -5.93
CA GLY A 156 8.47 17.81 -5.56
C GLY A 156 8.35 17.64 -4.05
N TYR A 157 8.01 16.44 -3.60
CA TYR A 157 8.05 16.10 -2.19
C TYR A 157 8.66 14.71 -1.99
N ALA A 158 9.30 14.55 -0.85
CA ALA A 158 9.74 13.26 -0.32
C ALA A 158 9.24 13.15 1.12
N GLU A 159 8.74 11.97 1.46
CA GLU A 159 8.16 11.67 2.76
C GLU A 159 8.65 10.31 3.24
N VAL A 160 8.91 10.22 4.55
CA VAL A 160 9.19 8.99 5.25
C VAL A 160 7.98 8.70 6.14
N LEU A 161 7.35 7.55 5.93
CA LEU A 161 6.29 7.08 6.79
C LEU A 161 6.89 6.50 8.08
N LEU A 162 6.43 7.00 9.22
CA LEU A 162 6.91 6.59 10.54
C LEU A 162 5.90 5.66 11.23
N VAL A 163 4.62 5.88 10.97
CA VAL A 163 3.52 5.12 11.56
C VAL A 163 2.52 4.73 10.47
N LYS A 164 2.00 3.53 10.59
CA LYS A 164 1.03 2.87 9.72
C LYS A 164 0.31 1.85 10.58
N SER A 165 -1.01 1.93 10.58
CA SER A 165 -1.88 0.99 11.25
C SER A 165 -3.11 0.72 10.41
N ASN A 166 -3.54 -0.52 10.38
CA ASN A 166 -4.83 -0.98 9.92
C ASN A 166 -5.82 -0.93 11.08
N LEU A 167 -6.79 -0.02 11.03
CA LEU A 167 -7.75 0.22 12.08
C LEU A 167 -8.90 -0.82 12.11
N THR A 168 -9.08 -1.58 11.04
CA THR A 168 -10.20 -2.55 10.91
C THR A 168 -9.73 -3.96 10.55
N GLY A 169 -8.43 -4.21 10.57
CA GLY A 169 -7.81 -5.50 10.33
C GLY A 169 -6.60 -5.70 11.21
N GLU A 170 -5.80 -6.72 10.93
CA GLU A 170 -4.60 -7.00 11.72
C GLU A 170 -3.48 -6.00 11.41
N ASN A 171 -2.51 -5.94 12.33
CA ASN A 171 -1.34 -5.09 12.27
C ASN A 171 -0.08 -5.93 12.52
N SER A 172 0.25 -6.80 11.56
CA SER A 172 1.42 -7.66 11.74
C SER A 172 2.70 -6.87 11.50
N ARG A 173 3.53 -6.72 12.54
CA ARG A 173 4.85 -6.10 12.40
C ARG A 173 5.75 -6.84 11.42
N TYR A 174 5.61 -8.16 11.33
CA TYR A 174 6.34 -8.98 10.37
C TYR A 174 5.92 -8.64 8.94
N TYR A 175 4.62 -8.77 8.64
CA TYR A 175 4.10 -8.67 7.28
C TYR A 175 3.88 -7.24 6.79
N ASP A 176 3.43 -6.34 7.66
CA ASP A 176 3.08 -4.96 7.28
C ASP A 176 4.31 -4.05 7.32
N TRP A 177 5.26 -4.30 8.22
CA TRP A 177 6.43 -3.44 8.42
C TRP A 177 7.76 -4.05 7.99
N ARG A 178 7.75 -5.27 7.43
CA ARG A 178 8.97 -6.04 7.13
C ARG A 178 9.89 -6.11 8.36
N GLY A 179 9.32 -6.43 9.52
CA GLY A 179 9.99 -6.33 10.81
C GLY A 179 11.32 -7.10 10.92
N GLU A 180 11.48 -8.18 10.15
CA GLU A 180 12.72 -8.97 10.09
C GLU A 180 13.75 -8.47 9.07
N SER A 181 13.36 -7.56 8.18
CA SER A 181 14.30 -6.96 7.23
C SER A 181 15.24 -5.99 7.96
N PRO A 182 16.49 -5.83 7.49
CA PRO A 182 17.38 -4.79 7.98
C PRO A 182 16.73 -3.40 8.00
N GLN A 183 17.11 -2.56 8.97
CA GLN A 183 16.50 -1.23 9.18
C GLN A 183 16.49 -0.35 7.92
N TYR A 184 17.54 -0.41 7.09
CA TYR A 184 17.59 0.36 5.85
C TYR A 184 16.51 -0.07 4.84
N ILE A 185 16.14 -1.36 4.79
CA ILE A 185 15.04 -1.86 3.93
C ILE A 185 13.70 -1.35 4.47
N GLN A 186 13.52 -1.32 5.79
CA GLN A 186 12.32 -0.79 6.41
C GLN A 186 12.14 0.69 6.05
N VAL A 187 13.21 1.49 6.13
CA VAL A 187 13.20 2.90 5.70
C VAL A 187 12.90 3.04 4.21
N ILE A 188 13.57 2.29 3.33
CA ILE A 188 13.31 2.39 1.88
C ILE A 188 11.85 2.03 1.55
N SER A 189 11.27 1.06 2.25
CA SER A 189 9.87 0.67 2.10
C SER A 189 8.87 1.68 2.65
N SER A 190 9.31 2.61 3.50
CA SER A 190 8.47 3.68 4.05
C SER A 190 8.55 4.99 3.26
N LEU A 191 9.38 5.05 2.21
CA LEU A 191 9.52 6.24 1.39
C LEU A 191 8.33 6.45 0.46
N ALA A 192 7.93 7.71 0.34
CA ALA A 192 7.01 8.20 -0.67
C ALA A 192 7.59 9.43 -1.36
N PHE A 193 7.33 9.54 -2.66
CA PHE A 193 7.78 10.62 -3.51
C PHE A 193 6.63 11.09 -4.40
N GLY A 194 6.64 12.35 -4.78
CA GLY A 194 5.67 12.82 -5.73
C GLY A 194 5.87 14.25 -6.17
N PHE A 195 4.98 14.68 -7.04
CA PHE A 195 4.99 16.00 -7.64
C PHE A 195 3.63 16.65 -7.48
N ASN A 196 3.64 17.92 -7.13
CA ASN A 196 2.46 18.76 -7.04
C ASN A 196 2.57 19.88 -8.08
N TYR A 197 1.49 20.08 -8.82
CA TYR A 197 1.22 21.25 -9.64
C TYR A 197 0.29 22.21 -8.88
N ASN A 198 0.77 23.42 -8.66
CA ASN A 198 0.00 24.52 -8.10
C ASN A 198 -0.65 25.33 -9.24
N PHE A 199 -1.97 25.49 -9.16
CA PHE A 199 -2.74 26.24 -10.14
C PHE A 199 -2.68 27.77 -9.93
N ARG A 200 -2.22 28.20 -8.74
CA ARG A 200 -1.99 29.61 -8.42
C ARG A 200 -0.54 29.99 -8.67
#